data_AF-A0A2S8RET3-F1
#
_entry.id   AF-A0A2S8RET3-F1
#
_cell.length_a   1.000
_cell.length_b   1.000
_cell.length_c   1.000
_cell.angle_alpha   90.00
_cell.angle_beta   90.00
_cell.angle_gamma   90.00
#
_symmetry.space_group_name_H-M   'P 1'
#
loop_
_entity.id
_entity.type
_entity.pdbx_description
1 polymer ?
#
loop_
_entity_poly.entity_id
_entity_poly.type
_entity_poly.pdbx_seq_one_letter_code
_entity_poly.pdbx_strand_id
1 'polypeptide(L)'
;MPSWYLKSRHGIYYALGVLEVLLAFRFIFKLLGANPVSGFVIFLYSITNIFTAPFAGIFESITTNGLSVQSVFEPATLIAMLVYGLIAWGIVKLIKINLLKDNYAK
;
A
#
# COMPACT_ATOMS: atom_id res chain seq x y z
N MET A 1 -7.42 23.37 -15.51
CA MET A 1 -8.17 22.29 -14.80
C MET A 1 -8.84 22.89 -13.58
N PRO A 2 -10.07 22.49 -13.22
CA PRO A 2 -10.77 23.02 -12.06
C PRO A 2 -10.01 22.76 -10.74
N SER A 3 -10.14 23.67 -9.78
CA SER A 3 -9.50 23.56 -8.46
C SER A 3 -9.94 22.30 -7.70
N TRP A 4 -11.21 21.90 -7.82
CA TRP A 4 -11.74 20.69 -7.17
C TRP A 4 -11.04 19.42 -7.64
N TYR A 5 -10.67 19.31 -8.92
CA TYR A 5 -9.93 18.16 -9.46
C TYR A 5 -8.55 18.03 -8.82
N LEU A 6 -7.83 19.16 -8.69
CA LEU A 6 -6.52 19.18 -8.05
C LEU A 6 -6.62 18.75 -6.58
N LYS A 7 -7.63 19.25 -5.86
CA LYS A 7 -7.88 18.87 -4.46
C LYS A 7 -8.14 17.38 -4.31
N SER A 8 -9.01 16.80 -5.15
CA SER A 8 -9.30 15.35 -5.14
C SER A 8 -8.05 14.52 -5.45
N ARG A 9 -7.30 14.91 -6.49
CA ARG A 9 -6.05 14.23 -6.87
C ARG A 9 -5.04 14.23 -5.74
N HIS A 10 -4.81 15.37 -5.09
CA HIS A 10 -3.88 15.46 -3.96
C HIS A 10 -4.35 14.63 -2.77
N GLY A 11 -5.66 14.64 -2.46
CA GLY A 11 -6.21 13.79 -1.39
C GLY A 11 -5.99 12.30 -1.64
N ILE A 12 -6.27 11.83 -2.86
CA ILE A 12 -6.09 10.41 -3.24
C ILE A 12 -4.61 10.00 -3.13
N TYR A 13 -3.69 10.79 -3.72
CA TYR A 13 -2.27 10.45 -3.67
C TYR A 13 -1.66 10.61 -2.27
N TYR A 14 -2.17 11.52 -1.44
CA TYR A 14 -1.75 11.62 -0.05
C TYR A 14 -2.15 10.38 0.74
N ALA A 15 -3.41 9.94 0.63
CA ALA A 15 -3.87 8.71 1.27
C ALA A 15 -3.09 7.47 0.79
N LEU A 16 -2.85 7.36 -0.53
CA LEU A 16 -1.99 6.33 -1.10
C LEU A 16 -0.59 6.41 -0.49
N GLY A 17 0.04 7.58 -0.46
CA GLY A 17 1.39 7.75 0.07
C GLY A 17 1.53 7.31 1.53
N VAL A 18 0.55 7.64 2.38
CA VAL A 18 0.52 7.16 3.77
C VAL A 18 0.43 5.63 3.83
N LEU A 19 -0.46 5.03 3.04
CA LEU A 19 -0.61 3.57 2.98
C LEU A 19 0.69 2.89 2.49
N GLU A 20 1.28 3.39 1.42
CA GLU A 20 2.54 2.88 0.84
C GLU A 20 3.70 2.96 1.83
N VAL A 21 3.82 4.05 2.59
CA VAL A 21 4.86 4.18 3.62
C VAL A 21 4.68 3.13 4.72
N LEU A 22 3.45 2.88 5.17
CA LEU A 22 3.16 1.83 6.16
C LEU A 22 3.50 0.43 5.63
N LEU A 23 3.11 0.12 4.39
CA LEU A 23 3.39 -1.17 3.75
C LEU A 23 4.90 -1.34 3.47
N ALA A 24 5.60 -0.28 3.07
CA ALA A 24 7.05 -0.30 2.87
C ALA A 24 7.79 -0.57 4.20
N PHE A 25 7.40 0.10 5.29
CA PHE A 25 7.97 -0.21 6.61
C PHE A 25 7.70 -1.65 7.01
N ARG A 26 6.46 -2.14 6.81
CA ARG A 26 6.13 -3.56 7.07
C ARG A 26 7.05 -4.49 6.29
N PHE A 27 7.17 -4.27 4.99
CA PHE A 27 7.99 -5.09 4.10
C PHE A 27 9.46 -5.11 4.53
N ILE A 28 10.05 -3.94 4.73
CA ILE A 28 11.46 -3.81 5.16
C ILE A 28 11.65 -4.48 6.52
N PHE A 29 10.75 -4.27 7.47
CA PHE A 29 10.88 -4.84 8.82
C PHE A 29 10.75 -6.36 8.81
N LYS A 30 9.81 -6.92 8.05
CA LYS A 30 9.71 -8.36 7.88
C LYS A 30 10.96 -8.91 7.20
N LEU A 31 11.45 -8.24 6.15
CA LEU A 31 12.63 -8.68 5.41
C LEU A 31 13.92 -8.64 6.23
N LEU A 32 14.07 -7.66 7.12
CA LEU A 32 15.24 -7.53 7.98
C LEU A 32 15.13 -8.32 9.29
N GLY A 33 13.99 -8.98 9.55
CA GLY A 33 13.74 -9.65 10.82
C GLY A 33 13.67 -8.66 11.98
N ALA A 34 12.73 -7.72 11.93
CA ALA A 34 12.43 -6.84 13.05
C ALA A 34 11.84 -7.64 14.23
N ASN A 35 12.19 -7.26 15.47
CA ASN A 35 11.73 -7.95 16.67
C ASN A 35 10.20 -7.92 16.78
N PRO A 36 9.51 -9.08 16.71
CA PRO A 36 8.04 -9.14 16.72
C PRO A 36 7.42 -8.78 18.09
N VAL A 37 8.22 -8.70 19.15
CA VAL A 37 7.75 -8.32 20.50
C VAL A 37 7.86 -6.79 20.72
N SER A 38 8.47 -6.05 19.79
CA SER A 38 8.53 -4.59 19.86
C SER A 38 7.14 -3.98 19.66
N GLY A 39 6.72 -3.11 20.57
CA GLY A 39 5.39 -2.48 20.51
C GLY A 39 5.11 -1.74 19.20
N PHE A 40 6.12 -1.08 18.62
CA PHE A 40 5.98 -0.41 17.33
C PHE A 40 5.80 -1.41 16.17
N VAL A 41 6.53 -2.53 16.18
CA VAL A 41 6.43 -3.58 15.16
C VAL A 41 5.06 -4.24 15.23
N ILE A 42 4.56 -4.53 16.43
CA ILE A 42 3.22 -5.07 16.67
C ILE A 42 2.17 -4.12 16.10
N PHE A 43 2.22 -2.84 16.50
CA PHE A 43 1.30 -1.80 15.99
C PHE A 43 1.30 -1.74 14.46
N LEU A 44 2.48 -1.64 13.85
CA LEU A 44 2.64 -1.57 12.40
C LEU A 44 2.05 -2.80 11.71
N TYR A 45 2.35 -4.01 12.19
CA TYR A 45 1.85 -5.25 11.60
C TYR A 45 0.34 -5.38 11.77
N SER A 46 -0.23 -4.97 12.90
CA SER A 46 -1.68 -5.00 13.14
C SER A 46 -2.44 -4.08 12.19
N ILE A 47 -2.02 -2.81 12.06
CA ILE A 47 -2.73 -1.86 11.19
C ILE A 47 -2.57 -2.20 9.71
N THR A 48 -1.41 -2.75 9.32
CA THR A 48 -1.15 -3.09 7.91
C THR A 48 -1.79 -4.41 7.49
N ASN A 49 -2.17 -5.27 8.45
CA ASN A 49 -2.69 -6.60 8.14
C ASN A 49 -3.98 -6.58 7.33
N ILE A 50 -4.89 -5.61 7.58
CA ILE A 50 -6.13 -5.49 6.83
C ILE A 50 -5.90 -5.22 5.34
N PHE A 51 -4.80 -4.53 5.02
CA PHE A 51 -4.44 -4.18 3.65
C PHE A 51 -3.69 -5.31 2.92
N THR A 52 -2.96 -6.16 3.65
CA THR A 52 -2.27 -7.30 3.04
C THR A 52 -3.11 -8.58 3.02
N ALA A 53 -4.12 -8.70 3.88
CA ALA A 53 -4.97 -9.89 4.00
C ALA A 53 -5.60 -10.37 2.68
N PRO A 54 -6.12 -9.51 1.79
CA PRO A 54 -6.69 -9.96 0.51
C PRO A 54 -5.66 -10.62 -0.43
N PHE A 55 -4.37 -10.36 -0.21
CA PHE A 55 -3.27 -10.84 -1.04
C PHE A 55 -2.46 -11.96 -0.37
N ALA A 56 -2.88 -12.39 0.82
CA ALA A 56 -2.25 -13.48 1.54
C ALA A 56 -2.32 -14.79 0.72
N GLY A 57 -1.20 -15.49 0.59
CA GLY A 57 -1.12 -16.75 -0.14
C GLY A 57 -1.07 -16.66 -1.66
N ILE A 58 -1.03 -15.45 -2.26
CA ILE A 58 -0.79 -15.30 -3.72
C ILE A 58 0.55 -15.93 -4.11
N PHE A 59 1.57 -15.73 -3.27
CA PHE A 59 2.84 -16.44 -3.33
C PHE A 59 3.24 -16.86 -1.93
N GLU A 60 3.95 -17.99 -1.83
CA GLU A 60 4.49 -18.48 -0.56
C GLU A 60 5.51 -17.48 0.00
N SER A 61 5.47 -17.29 1.32
CA SER A 61 6.45 -16.45 2.00
C SER A 61 7.73 -17.23 2.25
N ILE A 62 8.87 -16.62 1.94
CA ILE A 62 10.18 -17.23 2.17
C ILE A 62 10.66 -16.76 3.53
N THR A 63 10.99 -17.70 4.42
CA THR A 63 11.49 -17.38 5.76
C THR A 63 12.87 -17.97 5.99
N THR A 64 13.68 -17.29 6.80
CA THR A 64 14.98 -17.83 7.23
C THR A 64 14.83 -18.55 8.57
N ASN A 65 15.64 -19.58 8.82
CA ASN A 65 15.65 -20.29 10.09
C ASN A 65 16.65 -19.65 11.08
N GLY A 66 16.41 -18.40 11.46
CA GLY A 66 17.20 -17.70 12.48
C GLY A 66 16.85 -18.14 13.90
N LEU A 67 17.84 -18.19 14.80
CA LEU A 67 17.66 -18.64 16.21
C LEU A 67 16.99 -17.59 17.12
N SER A 68 17.03 -16.30 16.74
CA SER A 68 16.54 -15.19 17.58
C SER A 68 15.60 -14.23 16.86
N VAL A 69 15.80 -14.00 15.55
CA VAL A 69 14.82 -13.28 14.72
C VAL A 69 14.71 -13.91 13.34
N GLN A 70 13.47 -13.94 12.83
CA GLN A 70 13.13 -14.55 11.54
C GLN A 70 12.95 -13.45 10.49
N SER A 71 13.77 -13.45 9.44
CA SER A 71 13.44 -12.64 8.26
C SER A 71 12.40 -13.35 7.42
N VAL A 72 11.43 -12.56 6.94
CA VAL A 72 10.29 -13.01 6.16
C VAL A 72 10.20 -12.14 4.91
N PHE A 73 10.45 -12.74 3.76
CA PHE A 73 10.06 -12.15 2.48
C PHE A 73 8.57 -12.45 2.28
N GLU A 74 7.73 -11.42 2.34
CA GLU A 74 6.27 -11.51 2.18
C GLU A 74 5.84 -10.89 0.84
N PRO A 75 5.75 -11.67 -0.25
CA PRO A 75 5.37 -11.15 -1.57
C PRO A 75 4.00 -10.45 -1.56
N ALA A 76 3.08 -10.92 -0.70
CA ALA A 76 1.76 -10.32 -0.54
C ALA A 76 1.81 -8.81 -0.22
N THR A 77 2.82 -8.34 0.53
CA THR A 77 2.97 -6.92 0.82
C THR A 77 3.36 -6.13 -0.44
N LEU A 78 4.25 -6.66 -1.27
CA LEU A 78 4.63 -6.01 -2.54
C LEU A 78 3.46 -5.97 -3.54
N ILE A 79 2.68 -7.04 -3.60
CA ILE A 79 1.47 -7.09 -4.43
C ILE A 79 0.44 -6.08 -3.94
N ALA A 80 0.24 -5.95 -2.62
CA ALA A 80 -0.64 -4.94 -2.05
C ALA A 80 -0.24 -3.53 -2.47
N MET A 81 1.04 -3.17 -2.34
CA MET A 81 1.58 -1.87 -2.77
C MET A 81 1.31 -1.60 -4.26
N LEU A 82 1.62 -2.58 -5.12
CA LEU A 82 1.38 -2.47 -6.55
C LEU A 82 -0.11 -2.23 -6.86
N VAL A 83 -1.00 -3.05 -6.29
CA VAL A 83 -2.43 -3.00 -6.56
C VAL A 83 -3.04 -1.69 -6.07
N TYR A 84 -2.71 -1.24 -4.86
CA TYR A 84 -3.22 0.03 -4.35
C TYR A 84 -2.72 1.23 -5.15
N GLY A 85 -1.45 1.21 -5.58
CA GLY A 85 -0.91 2.20 -6.51
C GLY A 85 -1.69 2.28 -7.83
N LEU A 86 -1.98 1.12 -8.43
CA LEU A 86 -2.76 1.03 -9.66
C LEU A 86 -4.21 1.51 -9.47
N ILE A 87 -4.86 1.15 -8.36
CA ILE A 87 -6.22 1.59 -8.04
C ILE A 87 -6.27 3.12 -7.91
N ALA A 88 -5.38 3.71 -7.11
CA ALA A 88 -5.34 5.15 -6.90
C ALA A 88 -5.07 5.91 -8.22
N TRP A 89 -4.12 5.42 -9.02
CA TRP A 89 -3.85 5.97 -10.35
C TRP A 89 -5.06 5.86 -11.27
N GLY A 90 -5.74 4.71 -11.28
CA GLY A 90 -6.95 4.46 -12.05
C GLY A 90 -8.09 5.41 -11.68
N ILE A 91 -8.35 5.60 -10.38
CA ILE A 91 -9.37 6.53 -9.89
C ILE A 91 -9.08 7.96 -10.37
N VAL A 92 -7.84 8.44 -10.24
CA VAL A 92 -7.47 9.79 -10.70
C VAL A 92 -7.66 9.93 -12.21
N LYS A 93 -7.31 8.90 -12.99
CA LYS A 93 -7.53 8.87 -14.45
C LYS A 93 -9.01 8.91 -14.81
N LEU A 94 -9.86 8.15 -14.13
CA LEU A 94 -11.31 8.15 -14.34
C LEU A 94 -11.93 9.52 -14.05
N ILE A 95 -11.55 10.16 -12.93
CA ILE A 95 -12.00 11.52 -12.62
C ILE A 95 -11.58 12.50 -13.72
N LYS A 96 -10.34 12.39 -14.24
CA LYS A 96 -9.86 13.23 -15.34
C LYS A 96 -10.67 13.01 -16.61
N ILE A 97 -11.00 11.76 -16.97
CA ILE A 97 -11.77 11.44 -18.18
C ILE A 97 -13.18 12.03 -18.10
N ASN A 98 -13.87 11.86 -16.96
CA ASN A 98 -15.20 12.43 -16.74
C ASN A 98 -15.18 13.96 -16.80
N LEU A 99 -14.17 14.59 -16.19
CA LEU A 99 -13.98 16.04 -16.29
C LEU A 99 -13.81 16.50 -17.74
N LEU A 100 -13.02 15.80 -18.54
CA LEU A 100 -12.81 16.17 -19.94
C LEU A 100 -14.11 16.03 -20.74
N LYS A 101 -14.86 14.94 -20.54
CA LYS A 101 -16.17 14.72 -21.19
C LYS A 101 -17.14 15.88 -20.95
N ASP A 102 -17.25 16.36 -19.70
CA ASP A 102 -18.14 17.47 -19.35
C ASP A 102 -17.76 18.80 -20.01
N ASN A 103 -16.47 19.02 -20.30
CA ASN A 103 -16.01 20.22 -21.00
C ASN A 103 -16.28 20.18 -22.50
N TYR A 104 -16.37 19.00 -23.13
CA TYR A 104 -16.73 18.86 -24.55
C TYR A 104 -18.24 18.89 -24.80
N ALA A 105 -19.05 18.61 -23.77
CA ALA A 105 -20.50 18.63 -23.85
C ALA A 105 -21.13 20.03 -23.64
N LYS A 106 -20.31 21.07 -23.46
CA LYS A 106 -20.70 22.48 -23.37
C LYS A 106 -20.17 23.23 -24.58
#